data_AF-A0A6B0SQ26-F1
#
_entry.id   AF-A0A6B0SQ26-F1
#
_cell.length_a   1.000
_cell.length_b   1.000
_cell.length_c   1.000
_cell.angle_alpha   90.00
_cell.angle_beta   90.00
_cell.angle_gamma   90.00
#
_symmetry.space_group_name_H-M   'P 1'
#
loop_
_entity.id
_entity.type
_entity.pdbx_description
1 polymer ?
#
loop_
_entity_poly.entity_id
_entity_poly.type
_entity_poly.pdbx_seq_one_letter_code
_entity_poly.pdbx_strand_id
1 'polypeptide(L)'
;MSRVCTLDDDRRDAVESFVADWLTDESVPSAGVALVDGDDVVYADGFGARDLESNAPASAETMYGVASVTKSFVATSVLQLERDGHLDLDDSVTEHVDYFSELADPPTVHELLSHTSGMPSDGASVALIAGGLRGRIT
;
A
#
# COMPACT_ATOMS: atom_id res chain seq x y z
N MET A 1 17.83 -22.99 22.54
CA MET A 1 16.88 -23.97 21.98
C MET A 1 16.16 -23.27 20.85
N SER A 2 16.52 -23.58 19.61
CA SER A 2 15.93 -22.99 18.41
C SER A 2 14.48 -23.50 18.32
N ARG A 3 13.51 -22.58 18.42
CA ARG A 3 12.12 -22.89 18.09
C ARG A 3 12.08 -23.15 16.60
N VAL A 4 11.55 -24.29 16.22
CA VAL A 4 11.21 -24.58 14.83
C VAL A 4 10.03 -23.68 14.49
N CYS A 5 10.30 -22.51 13.90
CA CYS A 5 9.31 -21.51 13.52
C CYS A 5 8.68 -21.87 12.16
N THR A 6 8.09 -23.06 12.07
CA THR A 6 7.30 -23.47 10.91
C THR A 6 5.88 -23.72 11.35
N LEU A 7 4.93 -23.24 10.55
CA LEU A 7 3.50 -23.52 10.77
C LEU A 7 3.27 -25.04 10.80
N ASP A 8 2.55 -25.54 11.81
CA ASP A 8 2.15 -26.95 11.87
C ASP A 8 1.19 -27.30 10.74
N ASP A 9 1.16 -28.59 10.38
CA ASP A 9 0.45 -29.09 9.19
C ASP A 9 -1.06 -28.78 9.27
N ASP A 10 -1.69 -28.94 10.43
CA ASP A 10 -3.12 -28.64 10.60
C ASP A 10 -3.45 -27.17 10.28
N ARG A 11 -2.63 -26.23 10.76
CA ARG A 11 -2.82 -24.79 10.48
C ARG A 11 -2.46 -24.43 9.05
N ARG A 12 -1.45 -25.09 8.46
CA ARG A 12 -1.10 -24.93 7.05
C ARG A 12 -2.28 -25.32 6.17
N ASP A 13 -2.81 -26.53 6.36
CA ASP A 13 -3.94 -27.05 5.59
C ASP A 13 -5.17 -26.14 5.72
N ALA A 14 -5.41 -25.60 6.92
CA ALA A 14 -6.49 -24.64 7.15
C ALA A 14 -6.31 -23.33 6.38
N VAL A 15 -5.08 -22.78 6.32
CA VAL A 15 -4.77 -21.58 5.53
C VAL A 15 -4.92 -21.87 4.05
N GLU A 16 -4.34 -22.97 3.56
CA GLU A 16 -4.38 -23.33 2.15
C GLU A 16 -5.82 -23.56 1.66
N SER A 17 -6.64 -24.28 2.45
CA SER A 17 -8.07 -24.48 2.14
C SER A 17 -8.82 -23.16 2.12
N PHE A 18 -8.62 -22.29 3.11
CA PHE A 18 -9.29 -21.00 3.17
C PHE A 18 -8.95 -20.13 1.96
N VAL A 19 -7.67 -20.05 1.58
CA VAL A 19 -7.23 -19.24 0.44
C VAL A 19 -7.78 -19.81 -0.87
N ALA A 20 -7.77 -21.13 -1.05
CA ALA A 20 -8.31 -21.77 -2.24
C ALA A 20 -9.82 -21.52 -2.41
N ASP A 21 -10.59 -21.64 -1.33
CA ASP A 21 -12.03 -21.34 -1.33
C ASP A 21 -12.27 -19.86 -1.63
N TRP A 22 -11.54 -18.95 -0.98
CA TRP A 22 -11.65 -17.51 -1.20
C TRP A 22 -11.32 -17.09 -2.63
N LEU A 23 -10.25 -17.62 -3.23
CA LEU A 23 -9.91 -17.35 -4.64
C LEU A 23 -11.05 -17.73 -5.58
N THR A 24 -11.72 -18.85 -5.29
CA THR A 24 -12.85 -19.35 -6.07
C THR A 24 -14.08 -18.46 -5.90
N ASP A 25 -14.47 -18.20 -4.65
CA ASP A 25 -15.68 -17.43 -4.31
C ASP A 25 -15.62 -15.98 -4.82
N GLU A 26 -14.45 -15.35 -4.73
CA GLU A 26 -14.23 -13.97 -5.17
C GLU A 26 -13.75 -13.86 -6.62
N SER A 27 -13.57 -14.98 -7.32
CA SER A 27 -13.04 -15.03 -8.70
C SER A 27 -11.69 -14.30 -8.84
N VAL A 28 -10.80 -14.47 -7.86
CA VAL A 28 -9.47 -13.88 -7.84
C VAL A 28 -8.47 -14.83 -8.50
N PRO A 29 -7.72 -14.40 -9.54
CA PRO A 29 -6.82 -15.28 -10.29
C PRO A 29 -5.67 -15.87 -9.48
N SER A 30 -5.05 -15.06 -8.60
CA SER A 30 -3.97 -15.49 -7.73
C SER A 30 -3.79 -14.58 -6.53
N ALA A 31 -3.14 -15.12 -5.50
CA ALA A 31 -2.70 -14.38 -4.31
C ALA A 31 -1.37 -14.92 -3.80
N GLY A 32 -0.51 -14.03 -3.28
CA GLY A 32 0.63 -14.40 -2.44
C GLY A 32 0.25 -14.24 -0.97
N VAL A 33 0.56 -15.22 -0.13
CA VAL A 33 0.23 -15.21 1.31
C VAL A 33 1.48 -15.51 2.11
N ALA A 34 1.74 -14.70 3.13
CA ALA A 34 2.81 -14.94 4.10
C ALA A 34 2.27 -14.78 5.53
N LEU A 35 2.73 -15.64 6.44
CA LEU A 35 2.49 -15.54 7.89
C LEU A 35 3.82 -15.25 8.58
N VAL A 36 3.80 -14.23 9.44
CA VAL A 36 4.97 -13.76 10.20
C VAL A 36 4.68 -13.87 11.70
N ASP A 37 5.59 -14.49 12.45
CA ASP A 37 5.55 -14.57 13.91
C ASP A 37 6.86 -14.02 14.48
N GLY A 38 6.77 -12.87 15.17
CA GLY A 38 7.94 -12.11 15.59
C GLY A 38 8.76 -11.65 14.37
N ASP A 39 10.02 -12.07 14.32
CA ASP A 39 10.95 -11.75 13.23
C ASP A 39 10.99 -12.84 12.14
N ASP A 40 10.24 -13.93 12.31
CA ASP A 40 10.31 -15.11 11.44
C ASP A 40 9.10 -15.19 10.50
N VAL A 41 9.37 -15.42 9.20
CA VAL A 41 8.36 -15.84 8.23
C VAL A 41 8.14 -17.35 8.43
N VAL A 42 6.99 -17.72 9.00
CA VAL A 42 6.68 -19.12 9.36
C VAL A 42 5.98 -19.90 8.25
N TYR A 43 5.48 -19.18 7.24
CA TYR A 43 4.86 -19.72 6.03
C TYR A 43 4.85 -18.63 4.93
N ALA A 44 5.12 -19.00 3.69
CA ALA A 44 4.89 -18.15 2.52
C ALA A 44 4.65 -19.01 1.28
N ASP A 45 3.59 -18.72 0.53
CA ASP A 45 3.32 -19.38 -0.75
C ASP A 45 2.46 -18.52 -1.68
N GLY A 46 2.38 -18.92 -2.95
CA GLY A 46 1.49 -18.36 -3.95
C GLY A 46 0.39 -19.35 -4.33
N PHE A 47 -0.81 -18.82 -4.53
CA PHE A 47 -2.02 -19.58 -4.86
C PHE A 47 -2.59 -19.12 -6.18
N GLY A 48 -3.15 -20.05 -6.96
CA GLY A 48 -3.77 -19.75 -8.25
C GLY A 48 -2.75 -19.51 -9.38
N ALA A 49 -3.19 -18.83 -10.44
CA ALA A 49 -2.41 -18.57 -11.63
C ALA A 49 -1.98 -17.10 -11.72
N ARG A 50 -0.66 -16.85 -11.75
CA ARG A 50 -0.10 -15.50 -11.92
C ARG A 50 -0.23 -14.99 -13.36
N ASP A 51 -0.44 -15.90 -14.30
CA ASP A 51 -0.64 -15.62 -15.72
C ASP A 51 -1.76 -16.54 -16.23
N LEU A 52 -2.86 -15.95 -16.69
CA LEU A 52 -4.05 -16.68 -17.11
C LEU A 52 -3.93 -17.31 -18.51
N GLU A 53 -3.05 -16.80 -19.36
CA GLU A 53 -2.88 -17.31 -20.73
C GLU A 53 -2.07 -18.61 -20.72
N SER A 54 -0.94 -18.59 -20.02
CA SER A 54 -0.04 -19.73 -19.83
C SER A 54 -0.44 -20.63 -18.67
N ASN A 55 -1.40 -20.20 -17.84
CA ASN A 55 -1.79 -20.83 -16.58
C ASN A 55 -0.57 -21.07 -15.66
N ALA A 56 0.39 -20.14 -15.66
CA ALA A 56 1.59 -20.26 -14.85
C ALA A 56 1.22 -20.11 -13.36
N PRO A 57 1.69 -21.00 -12.47
CA PRO A 57 1.34 -20.94 -11.06
C PRO A 57 1.97 -19.71 -10.41
N ALA A 58 1.24 -19.13 -9.46
CA ALA A 58 1.84 -18.20 -8.50
C ALA A 58 2.80 -18.94 -7.57
N SER A 59 3.69 -18.18 -6.93
CA SER A 59 4.63 -18.66 -5.91
C SER A 59 4.89 -17.54 -4.91
N ALA A 60 5.60 -17.83 -3.82
CA ALA A 60 6.02 -16.85 -2.82
C ALA A 60 6.83 -15.67 -3.42
N GLU A 61 7.47 -15.86 -4.57
CA GLU A 61 8.29 -14.87 -5.29
C GLU A 61 7.52 -14.11 -6.37
N THR A 62 6.22 -14.39 -6.56
CA THR A 62 5.41 -13.68 -7.54
C THR A 62 5.21 -12.22 -7.10
N MET A 63 5.52 -11.28 -7.99
CA MET A 63 5.39 -9.84 -7.71
C MET A 63 3.96 -9.36 -7.98
N TYR A 64 3.41 -8.61 -7.02
CA TYR A 64 2.11 -7.97 -7.12
C TYR A 64 2.25 -6.45 -6.92
N GLY A 65 1.37 -5.68 -7.56
CA GLY A 65 1.21 -4.26 -7.23
C GLY A 65 0.52 -4.12 -5.88
N VAL A 66 1.19 -3.51 -4.88
CA VAL A 66 0.66 -3.41 -3.50
C VAL A 66 -0.23 -2.18 -3.26
N ALA A 67 -0.47 -1.36 -4.29
CA ALA A 67 -1.35 -0.19 -4.26
C ALA A 67 -1.15 0.70 -3.01
N SER A 68 -2.22 1.00 -2.26
CA SER A 68 -2.20 1.90 -1.10
C SER A 68 -1.30 1.46 0.05
N VAL A 69 -0.83 0.20 0.10
CA VAL A 69 0.22 -0.23 1.06
C VAL A 69 1.48 0.63 0.92
N THR A 70 1.74 1.17 -0.27
CA THR A 70 2.83 2.12 -0.55
C THR A 70 2.83 3.31 0.42
N LYS A 71 1.67 3.77 0.90
CA LYS A 71 1.56 4.93 1.81
C LYS A 71 2.26 4.69 3.15
N SER A 72 2.30 3.45 3.66
CA SER A 72 3.04 3.13 4.89
C SER A 72 4.55 3.35 4.72
N PHE A 73 5.09 3.05 3.53
CA PHE A 73 6.50 3.33 3.21
C PHE A 73 6.74 4.84 3.11
N VAL A 74 5.84 5.58 2.45
CA VAL A 74 5.94 7.05 2.37
C VAL A 74 5.91 7.68 3.76
N ALA A 75 4.95 7.29 4.61
CA ALA A 75 4.85 7.79 5.97
C ALA A 75 6.11 7.46 6.78
N THR A 76 6.64 6.24 6.66
CA THR A 76 7.88 5.84 7.33
C THR A 76 9.07 6.71 6.86
N SER A 77 9.18 7.00 5.57
CA SER A 77 10.22 7.89 5.05
C SER A 77 10.09 9.32 5.57
N VAL A 78 8.87 9.85 5.70
CA VAL A 78 8.64 11.19 6.26
C VAL A 78 9.02 11.23 7.74
N LEU A 79 8.66 10.22 8.53
CA LEU A 79 9.05 10.12 9.94
C LEU A 79 10.58 9.96 10.12
N GLN A 80 11.27 9.34 9.16
CA GLN A 80 12.74 9.31 9.16
C GLN A 80 13.33 10.71 8.91
N LEU A 81 12.76 11.47 7.97
CA LEU A 81 13.18 12.85 7.70
C LEU A 81 12.96 13.76 8.92
N GLU A 82 11.81 13.65 9.60
CA GLU A 82 11.55 14.35 10.85
C GLU A 82 12.59 14.00 11.92
N ARG A 83 12.82 12.71 12.15
CA ARG A 83 13.80 12.21 13.13
C ARG A 83 15.21 12.75 12.86
N ASP A 84 15.58 12.86 11.59
CA ASP A 84 16.90 13.34 11.18
C ASP A 84 16.97 14.89 11.10
N GLY A 85 15.88 15.60 11.45
CA GLY A 85 15.81 17.05 11.56
C GLY A 85 15.68 17.79 10.23
N HIS A 86 15.20 17.11 9.18
CA HIS A 86 15.02 17.69 7.85
C HIS A 86 13.67 18.42 7.66
N LEU A 87 12.68 18.09 8.49
CA LEU A 87 11.36 18.73 8.54
C LEU A 87 10.76 18.54 9.94
N ASP A 88 9.71 19.30 10.27
CA ASP A 88 8.81 19.04 11.39
C ASP A 88 7.44 18.60 10.85
N LEU A 89 6.72 17.74 11.57
CA LEU A 89 5.37 17.35 11.15
C LEU A 89 4.36 18.50 11.24
N ASP A 90 4.63 19.49 12.09
CA ASP A 90 3.82 20.69 12.23
C ASP A 90 4.17 21.78 11.19
N ASP A 91 5.22 21.58 10.37
CA ASP A 91 5.56 22.49 9.26
C ASP A 91 4.39 22.57 8.27
N SER A 92 4.16 23.79 7.76
CA SER A 92 3.29 23.93 6.59
C SER A 92 3.96 23.28 5.39
N VAL A 93 3.20 22.55 4.57
CA VAL A 93 3.75 21.85 3.39
C VAL A 93 4.43 22.79 2.39
N THR A 94 4.05 24.08 2.39
CA THR A 94 4.66 25.11 1.54
C THR A 94 6.10 25.47 1.93
N GLU A 95 6.55 25.06 3.11
CA GLU A 95 7.96 25.21 3.52
C GLU A 95 8.88 24.24 2.76
N HIS A 96 8.31 23.15 2.25
CA HIS A 96 9.05 22.07 1.59
C HIS A 96 8.77 21.98 0.09
N VAL A 97 7.56 22.37 -0.35
CA VAL A 97 7.16 22.32 -1.77
C VAL A 97 6.26 23.50 -2.17
N ASP A 98 6.52 24.10 -3.33
CA ASP A 98 5.75 25.25 -3.81
C ASP A 98 4.34 24.90 -4.33
N TYR A 99 4.02 23.61 -4.52
CA TYR A 99 2.77 23.18 -5.17
C TYR A 99 1.50 23.69 -4.47
N PHE A 100 1.57 23.94 -3.16
CA PHE A 100 0.44 24.36 -2.34
C PHE A 100 0.43 25.86 -2.04
N SER A 101 1.32 26.66 -2.66
CA SER A 101 1.51 28.08 -2.33
C SER A 101 0.27 28.95 -2.55
N GLU A 102 -0.63 28.54 -3.45
CA GLU A 102 -1.86 29.26 -3.77
C GLU A 102 -3.02 28.90 -2.82
N LEU A 103 -2.85 27.93 -1.92
CA LEU A 103 -3.86 27.63 -0.90
C LEU A 103 -3.87 28.74 0.16
N ALA A 104 -5.06 29.21 0.51
CA ALA A 104 -5.23 30.21 1.58
C ALA A 104 -4.82 29.67 2.96
N ASP A 105 -4.96 28.35 3.15
CA ASP A 105 -4.60 27.63 4.37
C ASP A 105 -3.93 26.30 3.95
N PRO A 106 -2.62 26.30 3.63
CA PRO A 106 -1.92 25.09 3.24
C PRO A 106 -1.79 24.14 4.44
N PRO A 107 -2.04 22.84 4.26
CA PRO A 107 -2.02 21.88 5.36
C PRO A 107 -0.62 21.69 5.93
N THR A 108 -0.53 21.13 7.14
CA THR A 108 0.74 20.65 7.68
C THR A 108 1.13 19.30 7.08
N VAL A 109 2.40 18.91 7.27
CA VAL A 109 2.88 17.57 6.89
C VAL A 109 2.07 16.48 7.64
N HIS A 110 1.79 16.69 8.93
CA HIS A 110 0.93 15.80 9.72
C HIS A 110 -0.43 15.61 9.06
N GLU A 111 -1.11 16.70 8.71
CA GLU A 111 -2.47 16.66 8.16
C GLU A 111 -2.55 15.92 6.82
N LEU A 112 -1.48 15.92 6.03
CA LEU A 112 -1.36 15.06 4.84
C LEU A 112 -1.25 13.58 5.21
N LEU A 113 -0.39 13.24 6.20
CA LEU A 113 -0.17 11.85 6.63
C LEU A 113 -1.39 11.23 7.33
N SER A 114 -2.16 12.03 8.05
CA SER A 114 -3.35 11.60 8.81
C SER A 114 -4.65 11.68 8.01
N HIS A 115 -4.60 12.12 6.75
CA HIS A 115 -5.78 12.37 5.92
C HIS A 115 -6.75 13.41 6.52
N THR A 116 -6.23 14.44 7.22
CA THR A 116 -7.03 15.52 7.82
C THR A 116 -6.83 16.89 7.17
N SER A 117 -6.07 16.98 6.08
CA SER A 117 -5.81 18.22 5.33
C SER A 117 -7.04 18.87 4.68
N GLY A 118 -8.19 18.21 4.69
CA GLY A 118 -9.40 18.68 4.01
C GLY A 118 -9.37 18.57 2.48
N MET A 119 -8.30 18.01 1.90
CA MET A 119 -8.24 17.80 0.45
C MET A 119 -9.29 16.79 -0.03
N PRO A 120 -9.91 17.02 -1.20
CA PRO A 120 -10.86 16.08 -1.78
C PRO A 120 -10.18 14.74 -2.11
N SER A 121 -10.93 13.65 -1.97
CA SER A 121 -10.47 12.34 -2.44
C SER A 121 -10.38 12.31 -3.97
N ASP A 122 -9.50 11.44 -4.48
CA ASP A 122 -9.12 11.30 -5.89
C ASP A 122 -10.30 11.35 -6.89
N GLY A 123 -11.50 10.88 -6.50
CA GLY A 123 -12.70 10.92 -7.35
C GLY A 123 -13.21 12.34 -7.67
N ALA A 124 -13.11 13.27 -6.72
CA ALA A 124 -13.42 14.69 -6.96
C ALA A 124 -12.22 15.44 -7.56
N SER A 125 -11.00 15.05 -7.20
CA SER A 125 -9.75 15.64 -7.69
C SER A 125 -9.54 15.40 -9.18
N VAL A 126 -9.83 14.21 -9.70
CA VAL A 126 -9.75 13.93 -11.15
C VAL A 126 -10.75 14.78 -11.93
N ALA A 127 -11.96 14.98 -11.43
CA ALA A 127 -12.95 15.83 -12.06
C ALA A 127 -12.54 17.32 -12.05
N LEU A 128 -11.91 17.79 -10.97
CA LEU A 128 -11.42 19.16 -10.83
C LEU A 128 -10.15 19.43 -11.65
N ILE A 129 -9.19 18.48 -11.68
CA ILE A 129 -7.96 18.56 -12.47
C ILE A 129 -8.28 18.45 -13.97
N ALA A 130 -9.16 17.53 -14.37
CA ALA A 130 -9.61 17.41 -15.77
C ALA A 130 -10.49 18.60 -16.20
N GLY A 131 -11.22 19.21 -15.27
CA GLY A 131 -11.99 20.45 -15.50
C GLY A 131 -11.10 21.68 -15.67
N GLY A 132 -9.98 21.78 -14.93
CA GLY A 132 -9.02 22.88 -15.00
C GLY A 132 -8.14 22.88 -16.26
N LEU A 133 -7.94 21.73 -16.90
CA LEU A 133 -7.11 21.58 -18.10
C LEU A 133 -7.84 21.89 -19.43
N ARG A 134 -9.15 22.18 -19.41
CA ARG A 134 -9.92 22.51 -20.63
C ARG A 134 -9.76 23.95 -21.14
N GLY A 135 -8.91 24.77 -20.51
CA GLY A 135 -8.79 26.21 -20.82
C GLY A 135 -7.56 26.66 -21.61
N ARG A 136 -6.63 25.78 -22.04
CA ARG A 136 -5.33 26.22 -22.61
C ARG A 136 -4.84 25.47 -23.85
N ILE A 137 -5.74 24.95 -24.69
CA ILE A 137 -5.38 24.57 -26.06
C ILE A 137 -6.43 25.16 -27.01
N THR A 138 -6.14 26.35 -27.52
CA THR A 138 -6.55 26.85 -28.83
C THR A 138 -5.28 27.22 -29.58
#